data_AF-A0A4Y7S9F9-F1
#
_entry.id   AF-A0A4Y7S9F9-F1
#
_cell.length_a   1.000
_cell.length_b   1.000
_cell.length_c   1.000
_cell.angle_alpha   90.00
_cell.angle_beta   90.00
_cell.angle_gamma   90.00
#
_symmetry.space_group_name_H-M   'P 1'
#
loop_
_entity.id
_entity.type
_entity.pdbx_description
1 polymer ?
#
loop_
_entity_poly.entity_id
_entity_poly.type
_entity_poly.pdbx_seq_one_letter_code
_entity_poly.pdbx_strand_id
1 'polypeptide(L)'
;MSNFHIPVGTTEAQSGHSHLKEIKQSEKANVKTRADHASIFSNQTEEQRGGLFSKVKTALDGKANETKNAKYAWFSRLSKQATNSMHQLLRTGEDAGKQPAPMKWETFVRLMREMGFEHDPNTSGSTARFEPPNTRDHPISIHKPHPDSTLTPIMLIKIGKRSNRYYGWNEE
;
A
#
# COMPACT_ATOMS: atom_id res chain seq x y z
N MET A 1 63.53 23.79 -21.64
CA MET A 1 62.09 23.43 -21.78
C MET A 1 61.96 21.97 -21.39
N SER A 2 61.42 21.68 -20.21
CA SER A 2 61.34 20.34 -19.64
C SER A 2 59.94 19.76 -19.85
N ASN A 3 59.83 18.73 -20.69
CA ASN A 3 58.60 17.99 -20.93
C ASN A 3 58.32 17.02 -19.77
N PHE A 4 57.26 17.28 -19.01
CA PHE A 4 56.70 16.33 -18.05
C PHE A 4 55.76 15.37 -18.77
N HIS A 5 56.09 14.07 -18.76
CA HIS A 5 55.24 12.99 -19.24
C HIS A 5 54.54 12.35 -18.04
N ILE A 6 53.21 12.44 -17.96
CA ILE A 6 52.40 11.83 -16.91
C ILE A 6 51.82 10.52 -17.47
N PRO A 7 52.10 9.34 -16.89
CA PRO A 7 51.45 8.09 -17.30
C PRO A 7 50.01 8.06 -16.75
N VAL A 8 49.03 7.93 -17.66
CA VAL A 8 47.62 7.71 -17.29
C VAL A 8 47.44 6.22 -17.02
N GLY A 9 47.30 5.85 -15.75
CA GLY A 9 46.87 4.51 -15.36
C GLY A 9 45.38 4.33 -15.66
N THR A 10 45.02 3.28 -16.40
CA THR A 10 43.63 2.91 -16.66
C THR A 10 42.96 2.46 -15.36
N THR A 11 41.94 3.20 -14.90
CA THR A 11 41.10 2.80 -13.77
C THR A 11 39.92 1.99 -14.31
N GLU A 12 39.92 0.68 -14.10
CA GLU A 12 38.76 -0.17 -14.40
C GLU A 12 37.82 -0.20 -13.18
N ALA A 13 36.62 0.37 -13.33
CA ALA A 13 35.59 0.32 -12.31
C ALA A 13 34.79 -0.99 -12.47
N GLN A 14 34.97 -1.94 -11.55
CA GLN A 14 34.14 -3.16 -11.52
C GLN A 14 32.80 -2.88 -10.82
N SER A 15 31.70 -3.13 -11.54
CA SER A 15 30.32 -3.00 -11.06
C SER A 15 29.96 -4.12 -10.06
N GLY A 16 29.35 -3.75 -8.93
CA GLY A 16 28.97 -4.67 -7.84
C GLY A 16 28.03 -5.81 -8.23
N HIS A 17 27.39 -5.75 -9.39
CA HIS A 17 26.56 -6.83 -9.91
C HIS A 17 27.36 -8.06 -10.38
N SER A 18 28.66 -7.93 -10.64
CA SER A 18 29.52 -9.07 -11.01
C SER A 18 29.76 -10.02 -9.84
N HIS A 19 29.86 -9.50 -8.61
CA HIS A 19 30.17 -10.31 -7.42
C HIS A 19 29.02 -11.25 -7.00
N LEU A 20 27.78 -10.86 -7.27
CA LEU A 20 26.60 -11.70 -6.97
C LEU A 20 26.43 -12.89 -7.93
N LYS A 21 27.06 -12.87 -9.12
CA LYS A 21 27.05 -14.01 -10.04
C LYS A 21 28.04 -15.09 -9.63
N GLU A 22 29.16 -14.71 -9.01
CA GLU A 22 30.18 -15.65 -8.53
C GLU A 22 29.68 -16.48 -7.34
N ILE A 23 28.95 -15.85 -6.40
CA ILE A 23 28.39 -16.54 -5.22
C ILE A 23 27.32 -17.57 -5.59
N LYS A 24 26.61 -17.40 -6.72
CA LYS A 24 25.57 -18.35 -7.18
C LYS A 24 26.11 -19.61 -7.85
N GLN A 25 27.41 -19.70 -8.14
CA GLN A 25 27.99 -20.87 -8.81
C GLN A 25 28.48 -21.96 -7.84
N SER A 26 28.60 -21.69 -6.53
CA SER A 26 29.18 -22.62 -5.55
C SER A 26 28.18 -23.51 -4.80
N GLU A 27 26.87 -23.36 -4.98
CA GLU A 27 25.87 -24.20 -4.31
C GLU A 27 25.12 -25.09 -5.29
N LYS A 28 25.82 -26.10 -5.81
CA LYS A 28 25.21 -27.27 -6.45
C LYS A 28 25.88 -28.54 -5.92
N ALA A 29 25.34 -29.09 -4.83
CA ALA A 29 25.56 -30.48 -4.47
C ALA A 29 24.20 -31.14 -4.19
N ASN A 30 23.71 -31.90 -5.16
CA ASN A 30 22.58 -32.79 -4.99
C ASN A 30 23.03 -33.99 -4.14
N VAL A 31 22.34 -34.25 -3.03
CA VAL A 31 22.38 -35.56 -2.34
C VAL A 31 20.94 -36.07 -2.22
N LYS A 32 20.65 -37.19 -2.92
CA LYS A 32 19.43 -37.99 -2.78
C LYS A 32 19.72 -39.15 -1.84
N THR A 33 18.95 -39.30 -0.77
CA THR A 33 18.65 -40.63 -0.18
C THR A 33 17.25 -40.63 0.45
N ARG A 34 16.48 -41.68 0.15
CA ARG A 34 15.12 -42.04 0.66
C ARG A 34 15.21 -42.46 2.15
N ALA A 35 14.17 -42.65 2.97
CA ALA A 35 12.79 -43.07 2.74
C ALA A 35 11.93 -42.87 4.01
N ASP A 36 10.61 -43.07 3.83
CA ASP A 36 9.66 -43.65 4.78
C ASP A 36 9.38 -42.93 6.10
N HIS A 37 8.31 -42.11 6.13
CA HIS A 37 7.33 -42.24 7.20
C HIS A 37 5.91 -42.09 6.65
N ALA A 38 5.13 -43.12 6.97
CA ALA A 38 3.83 -43.46 6.47
C ALA A 38 2.70 -42.49 6.86
N SER A 39 1.74 -42.42 5.95
CA SER A 39 0.30 -42.20 6.14
C SER A 39 -0.22 -42.15 7.59
N ILE A 40 -0.77 -41.01 7.99
CA ILE A 40 -1.75 -40.88 9.09
C ILE A 40 -3.05 -40.29 8.52
N PHE A 41 -3.57 -40.92 7.47
CA PHE A 41 -5.00 -40.87 7.19
C PHE A 41 -5.57 -42.23 7.59
N SER A 42 -5.98 -42.33 8.85
CA SER A 42 -6.94 -43.34 9.28
C SER A 42 -8.27 -42.64 9.54
N ASN A 43 -9.23 -42.98 8.69
CA ASN A 43 -10.65 -42.73 8.88
C ASN A 43 -11.09 -43.28 10.25
N GLN A 44 -11.87 -42.49 10.99
CA GLN A 44 -12.90 -43.04 11.86
C GLN A 44 -14.03 -42.02 12.09
N THR A 45 -15.17 -42.44 11.58
CA THR A 45 -16.57 -42.14 11.83
C THR A 45 -16.92 -41.43 13.15
N GLU A 46 -17.89 -40.52 13.03
CA GLU A 46 -18.91 -40.05 13.99
C GLU A 46 -18.79 -40.50 15.46
N GLU A 47 -18.73 -39.55 16.40
CA GLU A 47 -19.79 -39.23 17.36
C GLU A 47 -19.27 -38.41 18.56
N GLN A 48 -20.12 -37.46 18.95
CA GLN A 48 -20.15 -36.61 20.14
C GLN A 48 -19.12 -36.89 21.27
N ARG A 49 -18.34 -35.86 21.61
CA ARG A 49 -18.00 -35.51 23.01
C ARG A 49 -17.41 -34.10 23.07
N GLY A 50 -18.15 -33.21 23.75
CA GLY A 50 -17.70 -31.86 24.05
C GLY A 50 -16.44 -31.86 24.90
N GLY A 51 -15.56 -30.89 24.64
CA GLY A 51 -14.37 -30.68 25.44
C GLY A 51 -13.51 -29.50 24.98
N LEU A 52 -13.61 -28.40 25.73
CA LEU A 52 -12.48 -27.52 26.09
C LEU A 52 -11.93 -26.48 25.11
N PHE A 53 -12.73 -25.89 24.21
CA PHE A 53 -12.31 -24.66 23.49
C PHE A 53 -13.34 -23.53 23.42
N SER A 54 -14.45 -23.61 24.16
CA SER A 54 -15.53 -22.61 24.11
C SER A 54 -15.58 -21.61 25.29
N LYS A 55 -14.66 -21.69 26.27
CA LYS A 55 -14.69 -20.82 27.47
C LYS A 55 -13.62 -19.73 27.56
N VAL A 56 -12.90 -19.44 26.47
CA VAL A 56 -12.03 -18.25 26.34
C VAL A 56 -12.50 -17.33 25.21
N LYS A 57 -13.82 -17.13 25.11
CA LYS A 57 -14.41 -16.14 24.19
C LYS A 57 -15.42 -15.19 24.84
N THR A 58 -15.64 -15.29 26.15
CA THR A 58 -16.69 -14.51 26.86
C THR A 58 -16.14 -13.60 27.96
N ALA A 59 -14.81 -13.46 28.09
CA ALA A 59 -14.18 -12.52 29.03
C ALA A 59 -13.25 -11.48 28.35
N LEU A 60 -13.30 -11.40 27.01
CA LEU A 60 -12.59 -10.40 26.21
C LEU A 60 -13.54 -9.61 25.29
N ASP A 61 -14.85 -9.72 25.52
CA ASP A 61 -15.89 -8.96 24.82
C ASP A 61 -16.46 -7.87 25.74
N GLY A 62 -15.56 -7.01 26.24
CA GLY A 62 -15.91 -5.97 27.21
C GLY A 62 -15.18 -4.64 27.08
N LYS A 63 -14.17 -4.53 26.21
CA LYS A 63 -13.43 -3.26 25.97
C LYS A 63 -12.87 -3.16 24.55
N ALA A 64 -13.74 -3.14 23.55
CA ALA A 64 -13.33 -2.86 22.16
C ALA A 64 -14.25 -1.87 21.44
N ASN A 65 -14.84 -0.91 22.17
CA ASN A 65 -15.81 0.04 21.59
C ASN A 65 -15.37 1.53 21.62
N GLU A 66 -14.21 1.89 22.17
CA GLU A 66 -13.75 3.30 22.17
C GLU A 66 -12.73 3.63 21.07
N THR A 67 -11.87 2.69 20.66
CA THR A 67 -10.79 2.97 19.69
C THR A 67 -11.16 2.73 18.23
N LYS A 68 -12.24 1.99 17.95
CA LYS A 68 -12.74 1.78 16.59
C LYS A 68 -13.40 3.05 16.03
N ASN A 69 -14.10 3.83 16.86
CA ASN A 69 -14.85 4.99 16.37
C ASN A 69 -13.98 6.16 15.89
N ALA A 70 -12.83 6.42 16.53
CA ALA A 70 -12.00 7.60 16.22
C ALA A 70 -11.35 7.55 14.83
N LYS A 71 -10.97 6.35 14.35
CA LYS A 71 -10.35 6.18 13.03
C LYS A 71 -11.33 6.31 11.87
N TYR A 72 -12.63 6.09 12.07
CA TYR A 72 -13.66 6.33 11.05
C TYR A 72 -14.48 7.60 11.30
N ALA A 73 -14.17 8.37 12.35
CA ALA A 73 -14.82 9.64 12.62
C ALA A 73 -14.67 10.62 11.45
N TRP A 74 -13.60 10.49 10.65
CA TRP A 74 -13.47 11.25 9.42
C TRP A 74 -14.37 10.71 8.30
N PHE A 75 -14.50 9.39 8.13
CA PHE A 75 -15.42 8.78 7.16
C PHE A 75 -16.88 9.18 7.40
N SER A 76 -17.31 9.31 8.66
CA SER A 76 -18.68 9.73 8.99
C SER A 76 -19.00 11.18 8.62
N ARG A 77 -17.97 12.01 8.37
CA ARG A 77 -18.13 13.41 7.97
C ARG A 77 -18.24 13.60 6.46
N LEU A 78 -17.94 12.56 5.68
CA LEU A 78 -17.97 12.63 4.21
C LEU A 78 -19.42 12.58 3.71
N SER A 79 -19.68 13.30 2.62
CA SER A 79 -20.93 13.12 1.89
C SER A 79 -20.98 11.72 1.26
N LYS A 80 -22.18 11.20 1.00
CA LYS A 80 -22.35 9.88 0.35
C LYS A 80 -21.54 9.74 -0.95
N GLN A 81 -21.42 10.82 -1.72
CA GLN A 81 -20.63 10.82 -2.96
C GLN A 81 -19.12 10.73 -2.68
N ALA A 82 -18.63 11.45 -1.68
CA ALA A 82 -17.23 11.38 -1.28
C ALA A 82 -16.89 10.02 -0.65
N THR A 83 -17.80 9.44 0.13
CA THR A 83 -17.65 8.08 0.68
C THR A 83 -17.46 7.05 -0.44
N ASN A 84 -18.33 7.06 -1.46
CA ASN A 84 -18.18 6.17 -2.62
C ASN A 84 -16.84 6.40 -3.36
N SER A 85 -16.46 7.67 -3.54
CA SER A 85 -15.19 8.02 -4.17
C SER A 85 -13.99 7.56 -3.33
N MET A 86 -14.12 7.55 -2.00
CA MET A 86 -13.09 7.06 -1.09
C MET A 86 -12.97 5.53 -1.14
N HIS A 87 -14.08 4.80 -1.15
CA HIS A 87 -14.06 3.34 -1.34
C HIS A 87 -13.42 2.97 -2.68
N GLN A 88 -13.72 3.72 -3.75
CA GLN A 88 -13.07 3.57 -5.05
C GLN A 88 -11.54 3.86 -4.98
N LEU A 89 -11.12 4.88 -4.23
CA LEU A 89 -9.71 5.26 -4.08
C LEU A 89 -8.90 4.25 -3.24
N LEU A 90 -9.47 3.81 -2.12
CA LEU A 90 -8.82 2.89 -1.18
C LEU A 90 -9.02 1.41 -1.56
N ARG A 91 -9.93 1.14 -2.51
CA ARG A 91 -10.30 -0.21 -2.99
C ARG A 91 -10.82 -1.08 -1.85
N THR A 92 -11.77 -0.53 -1.13
CA THR A 92 -12.38 -1.17 0.03
C THR A 92 -13.84 -1.51 -0.27
N GLY A 93 -14.47 -2.33 0.59
CA GLY A 93 -15.83 -2.83 0.36
C GLY A 93 -15.94 -3.72 -0.91
N GLU A 94 -16.92 -3.43 -1.77
CA GLU A 94 -17.23 -4.22 -2.98
C GLU A 94 -16.14 -4.14 -4.07
N ASP A 95 -15.27 -3.13 -3.98
CA ASP A 95 -14.16 -2.89 -4.91
C ASP A 95 -12.84 -3.52 -4.48
N ALA A 96 -12.84 -4.24 -3.34
CA ALA A 96 -11.68 -4.98 -2.88
C ALA A 96 -11.19 -5.97 -3.94
N GLY A 97 -9.92 -5.85 -4.32
CA GLY A 97 -9.29 -6.70 -5.34
C GLY A 97 -9.54 -6.29 -6.80
N LYS A 98 -10.50 -5.40 -7.08
CA LYS A 98 -10.78 -4.92 -8.45
C LYS A 98 -9.87 -3.74 -8.83
N GLN A 99 -9.80 -3.46 -10.14
CA GLN A 99 -9.23 -2.20 -10.63
C GLN A 99 -10.25 -1.09 -10.40
N PRO A 100 -9.85 0.05 -9.79
CA PRO A 100 -10.80 1.14 -9.57
C PRO A 100 -11.25 1.73 -10.92
N ALA A 101 -12.50 2.15 -11.00
CA ALA A 101 -12.97 2.87 -12.18
C ALA A 101 -12.17 4.19 -12.36
N PRO A 102 -12.06 4.73 -13.59
CA PRO A 102 -11.51 6.07 -13.79
C PRO A 102 -12.32 7.13 -13.01
N MET A 103 -11.65 8.14 -12.48
CA MET A 103 -12.28 9.20 -11.68
C MET A 103 -11.96 10.57 -12.26
N LYS A 104 -12.97 11.44 -12.42
CA LYS A 104 -12.73 12.83 -12.85
C LYS A 104 -11.87 13.57 -11.82
N TRP A 105 -10.94 14.37 -12.31
CA TRP A 105 -10.05 15.18 -11.47
C TRP A 105 -10.82 16.05 -10.47
N GLU A 106 -11.92 16.69 -10.89
CA GLU A 106 -12.76 17.52 -10.03
C GLU A 106 -13.40 16.73 -8.89
N THR A 107 -13.83 15.49 -9.15
CA THR A 107 -14.36 14.58 -8.13
C THR A 107 -13.30 14.27 -7.08
N PHE A 108 -12.06 14.04 -7.53
CA PHE A 108 -10.93 13.83 -6.62
C PHE A 108 -10.60 15.07 -5.80
N VAL A 109 -10.57 16.27 -6.40
CA VAL A 109 -10.35 17.53 -5.66
C VAL A 109 -11.43 17.75 -4.62
N ARG A 110 -12.70 17.49 -4.96
CA ARG A 110 -13.81 17.59 -4.01
C ARG A 110 -13.65 16.59 -2.86
N LEU A 111 -13.27 15.34 -3.15
CA LEU A 111 -12.97 14.34 -2.13
C LEU A 111 -11.88 14.83 -1.17
N MET A 112 -10.77 15.36 -1.68
CA MET A 112 -9.69 15.90 -0.86
C MET A 112 -10.17 17.07 0.02
N ARG A 113 -11.01 17.97 -0.49
CA ARG A 113 -11.62 19.05 0.30
C ARG A 113 -12.54 18.55 1.41
N GLU A 114 -13.38 17.55 1.12
CA GLU A 114 -14.25 16.94 2.14
C GLU A 114 -13.45 16.19 3.22
N MET A 115 -12.26 15.67 2.85
CA MET A 115 -11.27 15.13 3.79
C MET A 115 -10.55 16.20 4.63
N GLY A 116 -10.85 17.47 4.43
CA GLY A 116 -10.25 18.60 5.14
C GLY A 116 -8.92 19.07 4.56
N PHE A 117 -8.53 18.60 3.37
CA PHE A 117 -7.35 19.16 2.71
C PHE A 117 -7.68 20.48 2.05
N GLU A 118 -6.80 21.46 2.25
CA GLU A 118 -6.89 22.72 1.52
C GLU A 118 -6.27 22.56 0.14
N HIS A 119 -6.96 23.10 -0.86
CA HIS A 119 -6.51 23.10 -2.24
C HIS A 119 -6.58 24.51 -2.80
N ASP A 120 -5.42 25.08 -3.12
CA ASP A 120 -5.31 26.37 -3.78
C ASP A 120 -5.60 26.23 -5.29
N PRO A 121 -6.75 26.73 -5.77
CA PRO A 121 -7.11 26.69 -7.19
C PRO A 121 -6.20 27.54 -8.07
N ASN A 122 -5.41 28.45 -7.48
CA ASN A 122 -4.51 29.34 -8.21
C ASN A 122 -3.11 28.75 -8.42
N THR A 123 -2.91 27.46 -8.10
CA THR A 123 -1.69 26.74 -8.47
C THR A 123 -1.63 26.60 -9.99
N SER A 124 -1.05 27.61 -10.65
CA SER A 124 -0.83 27.61 -12.09
C SER A 124 0.16 26.50 -12.45
N GLY A 125 -0.35 25.41 -13.01
CA GLY A 125 0.43 24.27 -13.46
C GLY A 125 -0.40 23.01 -13.58
N SER A 126 0.20 21.97 -14.15
CA SER A 126 -0.37 20.63 -14.25
C SER A 126 -0.22 19.83 -12.94
N THR A 127 0.06 20.48 -11.81
CA THR A 127 0.25 19.83 -10.52
C THR A 127 -0.58 20.56 -9.47
N ALA A 128 -1.46 19.83 -8.79
CA ALA A 128 -2.18 20.36 -7.64
C ALA A 128 -1.49 19.95 -6.35
N ARG A 129 -1.32 20.92 -5.46
CA ARG A 129 -0.88 20.71 -4.09
C ARG A 129 -2.09 20.69 -3.16
N PHE A 130 -2.09 19.76 -2.23
CA PHE A 130 -3.09 19.60 -1.19
C PHE A 130 -2.39 19.68 0.17
N GLU A 131 -2.81 20.64 0.99
CA GLU A 131 -2.31 20.84 2.34
C GLU A 131 -3.18 20.04 3.32
N PRO A 132 -2.60 19.19 4.19
CA PRO A 132 -3.36 18.36 5.11
C PRO A 132 -3.97 19.21 6.23
N PRO A 133 -5.11 18.76 6.83
CA PRO A 133 -5.73 19.46 7.95
C PRO A 133 -4.87 19.49 9.22
N ASN A 134 -3.94 18.54 9.34
CA ASN A 134 -2.98 18.47 10.44
C ASN A 134 -1.64 19.00 9.97
N THR A 135 -1.15 20.06 10.61
CA THR A 135 0.10 20.75 10.25
C THR A 135 1.36 19.90 10.44
N ARG A 136 1.27 18.77 11.15
CA ARG A 136 2.36 17.79 11.28
C ARG A 136 2.51 16.88 10.07
N ASP A 137 1.46 16.75 9.27
CA ASP A 137 1.46 15.85 8.12
C ASP A 137 2.06 16.54 6.89
N HIS A 138 2.67 15.75 6.01
CA HIS A 138 3.33 16.29 4.83
C HIS A 138 2.33 16.60 3.71
N PRO A 139 2.47 17.72 2.99
CA PRO A 139 1.64 18.04 1.85
C PRO A 139 1.82 17.06 0.69
N ILE A 140 0.74 16.84 -0.07
CA ILE A 140 0.74 15.96 -1.23
C ILE A 140 0.54 16.75 -2.52
N SER A 141 1.43 16.53 -3.48
CA SER A 141 1.31 17.06 -4.84
C SER A 141 0.95 15.93 -5.80
N ILE A 142 -0.09 16.15 -6.61
CA ILE A 142 -0.58 15.19 -7.59
C ILE A 142 -0.66 15.89 -8.95
N HIS A 143 -0.11 15.22 -9.95
CA HIS A 143 -0.18 15.70 -11.34
C HIS A 143 -1.59 15.53 -11.88
N LYS A 144 -2.18 16.61 -12.38
CA LYS A 144 -3.45 16.63 -13.08
C LYS A 144 -3.24 15.98 -14.46
N PRO A 145 -3.96 14.90 -14.79
CA PRO A 145 -3.92 14.29 -16.11
C PRO A 145 -4.31 15.29 -17.21
N HIS A 146 -3.62 15.21 -18.35
CA HIS A 146 -3.90 16.00 -19.55
C HIS A 146 -3.61 15.12 -20.80
N PRO A 147 -4.39 15.18 -21.90
CA PRO A 147 -5.47 16.13 -22.22
C PRO A 147 -6.79 15.89 -21.49
N ASP A 148 -7.13 14.64 -21.21
CA ASP A 148 -8.34 14.31 -20.44
C ASP A 148 -8.05 14.46 -18.95
N SER A 149 -8.88 15.23 -18.23
CA SER A 149 -8.74 15.49 -16.79
C SER A 149 -9.33 14.34 -15.95
N THR A 150 -9.00 13.11 -16.33
CA THR A 150 -9.49 11.88 -15.67
C THR A 150 -8.32 11.10 -15.08
N LEU A 151 -8.39 10.82 -13.79
CA LEU A 151 -7.45 9.95 -13.08
C LEU A 151 -7.64 8.52 -13.54
N THR A 152 -6.57 7.94 -14.08
CA THR A 152 -6.54 6.55 -14.50
C THR A 152 -6.52 5.61 -13.28
N PRO A 153 -6.95 4.34 -13.44
CA PRO A 153 -6.96 3.37 -12.35
C PRO A 153 -5.59 3.21 -11.65
N ILE A 154 -4.50 3.23 -12.44
CA ILE A 154 -3.13 3.13 -11.91
C ILE A 154 -2.76 4.34 -11.05
N MET A 155 -3.19 5.55 -11.45
CA MET A 155 -2.97 6.76 -10.66
C MET A 155 -3.74 6.68 -9.34
N LEU A 156 -5.01 6.25 -9.36
CA LEU A 156 -5.81 6.06 -8.16
C LEU A 156 -5.16 5.07 -7.20
N ILE A 157 -4.67 3.93 -7.68
CA ILE A 157 -3.94 2.96 -6.85
C ILE A 157 -2.70 3.59 -6.21
N LYS A 158 -1.92 4.37 -6.98
CA LYS A 158 -0.72 5.04 -6.47
C LYS A 158 -1.07 6.08 -5.41
N ILE A 159 -2.13 6.85 -5.64
CA ILE A 159 -2.62 7.87 -4.70
C ILE A 159 -3.13 7.19 -3.44
N GLY A 160 -4.03 6.21 -3.53
CA GLY A 160 -4.56 5.48 -2.36
C GLY A 160 -3.45 4.84 -1.52
N LYS A 161 -2.47 4.18 -2.16
CA LYS A 161 -1.29 3.64 -1.45
C LYS A 161 -0.46 4.73 -0.78
N ARG A 162 -0.31 5.90 -1.41
CA ARG A 162 0.40 7.04 -0.83
C ARG A 162 -0.36 7.60 0.37
N SER A 163 -1.66 7.84 0.22
CA SER A 163 -2.51 8.36 1.29
C SER A 163 -2.58 7.44 2.49
N ASN A 164 -2.64 6.11 2.27
CA ASN A 164 -2.55 5.14 3.37
C ASN A 164 -1.22 5.26 4.13
N ARG A 165 -0.08 5.32 3.41
CA ARG A 165 1.24 5.44 4.07
C ARG A 165 1.45 6.74 4.84
N TYR A 166 1.00 7.87 4.31
CA TYR A 166 1.28 9.18 4.91
C TYR A 166 0.24 9.61 5.94
N TYR A 167 -1.03 9.27 5.72
CA TYR A 167 -2.14 9.76 6.54
C TYR A 167 -2.91 8.64 7.24
N GLY A 168 -2.48 7.38 7.09
CA GLY A 168 -3.13 6.24 7.71
C GLY A 168 -4.54 5.98 7.17
N TRP A 169 -4.86 6.40 5.94
CA TRP A 169 -6.17 6.14 5.35
C TRP A 169 -6.38 4.64 5.13
N ASN A 170 -7.16 4.02 6.00
CA ASN A 170 -7.65 2.66 5.89
C ASN A 170 -9.12 2.60 6.34
N GLU A 171 -9.86 1.61 5.82
CA GLU A 171 -11.21 1.27 6.32
C GLU A 171 -11.13 0.16 7.39
N GLU A 172 -9.93 -0.17 7.86
CA GLU A 172 -9.71 -1.29 8.78
C GLU A 172 -10.18 -1.04 10.20
#